data_AF-A0A2G5C0D8-F1
#
_entry.id   AF-A0A2G5C0D8-F1
#
_cell.length_a   1.000
_cell.length_b   1.000
_cell.length_c   1.000
_cell.angle_alpha   90.00
_cell.angle_beta   90.00
_cell.angle_gamma   90.00
#
_symmetry.space_group_name_H-M   'P 1'
#
loop_
_entity.id
_entity.type
_entity.pdbx_description
1 polymer ?
#
loop_
_entity_poly.entity_id
_entity_poly.type
_entity_poly.pdbx_seq_one_letter_code
_entity_poly.pdbx_strand_id
1 'polypeptide(L)'
;MAPTWVHFCVNFLCISLIGATNSNMWLKPVLAGLFGYILADLATGIFHWAFDNYGDVSTPFVGYIIGAFLNHHQRPSLSTMNQFANLNYPLAQATVFVLLPIDFANNDPILHAFVGSFFGWFMCSLQIHAWAHTEKDRLPRLVVVLQEIGVLASPAKHALHHRPPYNNSYCMVSGVWNELLNKLKVFEAMEMLLFQMFSVTPRSWSNKD
;
A
#
# COMPACT_ATOMS: atom_id res chain seq x y z
N MET A 1 22.14 7.75 -3.75
CA MET A 1 21.23 8.88 -4.01
C MET A 1 19.82 8.38 -3.77
N ALA A 2 18.99 9.13 -3.04
CA ALA A 2 17.58 8.79 -2.95
C ALA A 2 16.96 8.92 -4.35
N PRO A 3 16.07 8.01 -4.76
CA PRO A 3 15.38 8.16 -6.03
C PRO A 3 14.58 9.47 -6.07
N THR A 4 14.55 10.14 -7.22
CA THR A 4 13.86 11.43 -7.45
C THR A 4 12.41 11.46 -6.97
N TRP A 5 11.73 10.31 -6.95
CA TRP A 5 10.34 10.17 -6.50
C TRP A 5 10.14 10.26 -4.98
N VAL A 6 11.13 9.88 -4.16
CA VAL A 6 11.05 10.09 -2.70
C VAL A 6 10.99 11.58 -2.39
N HIS A 7 11.68 12.40 -3.20
CA HIS A 7 11.68 13.85 -3.04
C HIS A 7 10.30 14.47 -3.28
N PHE A 8 9.41 13.87 -4.09
CA PHE A 8 8.08 14.41 -4.34
C PHE A 8 7.18 14.29 -3.10
N CYS A 9 7.04 13.10 -2.50
CA CYS A 9 6.23 12.97 -1.29
C CYS A 9 6.79 13.81 -0.13
N VAL A 10 8.12 13.92 -0.03
CA VAL A 10 8.78 14.80 0.95
C VAL A 10 8.48 16.27 0.66
N ASN A 11 8.49 16.70 -0.61
CA ASN A 11 8.14 18.07 -1.01
C ASN A 11 6.72 18.44 -0.58
N PHE A 12 5.75 17.54 -0.78
CA PHE A 12 4.38 17.75 -0.34
C PHE A 12 4.26 17.93 1.18
N LEU A 13 4.97 17.11 1.95
CA LEU A 13 5.00 17.26 3.41
C LEU A 13 5.71 18.56 3.82
N CYS A 14 6.76 18.98 3.10
CA CYS A 14 7.42 20.27 3.33
C CYS A 14 6.50 21.47 3.03
N ILE A 15 5.77 21.47 1.92
CA ILE A 15 4.79 22.51 1.57
C ILE A 15 3.71 22.58 2.64
N SER A 16 3.21 21.43 3.08
CA SER A 16 2.24 21.35 4.18
C SER A 16 2.78 21.97 5.48
N LEU A 17 4.01 21.63 5.88
CA LEU A 17 4.66 22.18 7.07
C LEU A 17 4.85 23.69 6.98
N ILE A 18 5.32 24.20 5.84
CA ILE A 18 5.50 25.64 5.60
C ILE A 18 4.15 26.35 5.68
N GLY A 19 3.13 25.83 4.98
CA GLY A 19 1.79 26.41 5.00
C GLY A 19 1.15 26.37 6.40
N ALA A 20 1.31 25.28 7.15
CA ALA A 20 0.84 25.16 8.53
C ALA A 20 1.51 26.18 9.46
N THR A 21 2.82 26.38 9.30
CA THR A 21 3.60 27.36 10.06
C THR A 21 3.12 28.78 9.75
N ASN A 22 3.04 29.13 8.46
CA ASN A 22 2.66 30.48 8.01
C ASN A 22 1.23 30.86 8.41
N SER A 23 0.34 29.86 8.50
CA SER A 23 -1.07 30.05 8.87
C SER A 23 -1.38 29.80 10.34
N ASN A 24 -0.39 29.40 11.15
CA ASN A 24 -0.58 28.90 12.52
C ASN A 24 -1.64 27.78 12.66
N MET A 25 -1.85 26.98 11.60
CA MET A 25 -2.83 25.90 11.56
C MET A 25 -2.17 24.52 11.60
N TRP A 26 -1.84 24.04 12.80
CA TRP A 26 -1.13 22.76 12.96
C TRP A 26 -2.05 21.54 12.98
N LEU A 27 -3.23 21.67 13.60
CA LEU A 27 -4.11 20.53 13.83
C LEU A 27 -4.69 19.95 12.53
N LYS A 28 -5.18 20.81 11.62
CA LYS A 28 -5.87 20.35 10.41
C LYS A 28 -4.95 19.56 9.46
N PRO A 29 -3.72 20.01 9.14
CA PRO A 29 -2.81 19.22 8.32
C PRO A 29 -2.38 17.91 8.98
N VAL A 30 -2.18 17.87 10.30
CA VAL A 30 -1.87 16.62 11.02
C VAL A 30 -3.02 15.62 10.89
N LEU A 31 -4.27 16.05 11.14
CA LEU A 31 -5.44 15.19 10.98
C LEU A 31 -5.61 14.71 9.54
N ALA A 32 -5.36 15.59 8.56
CA ALA A 32 -5.42 15.24 7.14
C ALA A 32 -4.34 14.21 6.76
N GLY A 33 -3.12 14.35 7.28
CA GLY A 33 -2.06 13.37 7.09
C GLY A 33 -2.38 12.01 7.72
N LEU A 34 -2.92 11.99 8.94
CA LEU A 34 -3.39 10.76 9.59
C LEU A 34 -4.50 10.08 8.79
N PHE A 35 -5.45 10.86 8.28
CA PHE A 35 -6.51 10.34 7.42
C PHE A 35 -5.96 9.77 6.11
N GLY A 36 -4.97 10.44 5.51
CA GLY A 36 -4.24 9.94 4.35
C GLY A 36 -3.56 8.58 4.60
N TYR A 37 -2.92 8.39 5.75
CA TYR A 37 -2.32 7.12 6.16
C TYR A 37 -3.35 6.00 6.29
N ILE A 38 -4.48 6.26 6.96
CA ILE A 38 -5.56 5.27 7.13
C ILE A 38 -6.15 4.88 5.77
N LEU A 39 -6.38 5.84 4.87
CA LEU A 39 -6.90 5.53 3.53
C LEU A 39 -5.86 4.85 2.63
N ALA A 40 -4.56 5.14 2.81
CA ALA A 40 -3.51 4.44 2.07
C ALA A 40 -3.51 2.94 2.41
N ASP A 41 -3.65 2.58 3.69
CA ASP A 41 -3.76 1.17 4.09
C ASP A 41 -4.96 0.49 3.40
N LEU A 42 -6.14 1.11 3.41
CA LEU A 42 -7.32 0.59 2.69
C LEU A 42 -7.07 0.42 1.19
N ALA A 43 -6.49 1.44 0.55
CA ALA A 43 -6.19 1.42 -0.87
C ALA A 43 -5.21 0.29 -1.24
N THR A 44 -4.22 0.02 -0.39
CA THR A 44 -3.31 -1.12 -0.59
C THR A 44 -4.03 -2.46 -0.49
N GLY A 45 -5.03 -2.59 0.39
CA GLY A 45 -5.85 -3.79 0.48
C GLY A 45 -6.65 -4.05 -0.79
N ILE A 46 -7.28 -3.02 -1.35
CA ILE A 46 -8.01 -3.13 -2.63
C ILE A 46 -7.07 -3.49 -3.77
N PHE A 47 -5.92 -2.82 -3.85
CA PHE A 47 -4.90 -3.07 -4.87
C PHE A 47 -4.36 -4.51 -4.80
N HIS A 48 -4.01 -4.96 -3.61
CA HIS A 48 -3.50 -6.30 -3.37
C HIS A 48 -4.53 -7.37 -3.70
N TRP A 49 -5.76 -7.22 -3.19
CA TRP A 49 -6.87 -8.12 -3.52
C TRP A 49 -7.09 -8.22 -5.03
N ALA A 50 -7.06 -7.10 -5.75
CA ALA A 50 -7.30 -7.10 -7.20
C ALA A 50 -6.21 -7.89 -7.95
N PHE A 51 -4.94 -7.69 -7.60
CA PHE A 51 -3.81 -8.33 -8.30
C PHE A 51 -3.60 -9.81 -7.94
N ASP A 52 -4.02 -10.22 -6.76
CA ASP A 52 -4.03 -11.64 -6.41
C ASP A 52 -5.14 -12.42 -7.14
N ASN A 53 -6.23 -11.75 -7.49
CA ASN A 53 -7.43 -12.41 -7.97
C ASN A 53 -7.68 -12.28 -9.47
N TYR A 54 -7.24 -11.20 -10.11
CA TYR A 54 -7.64 -10.87 -11.48
C TYR A 54 -6.45 -10.52 -12.38
N GLY A 55 -6.64 -10.81 -13.67
CA GLY A 55 -5.61 -10.65 -14.68
C GLY A 55 -4.51 -11.71 -14.58
N ASP A 56 -3.43 -11.45 -15.32
CA ASP A 56 -2.24 -12.29 -15.42
C ASP A 56 -1.06 -11.48 -15.98
N VAL A 57 0.06 -12.15 -16.25
CA VAL A 57 1.29 -11.54 -16.79
C VAL A 57 1.12 -10.87 -18.16
N SER A 58 0.06 -11.21 -18.91
CA SER A 58 -0.26 -10.58 -20.20
C SER A 58 -1.11 -9.33 -20.07
N THR A 59 -1.58 -8.99 -18.86
CA THR A 59 -2.41 -7.80 -18.61
C THR A 59 -1.64 -6.52 -18.97
N PRO A 60 -2.19 -5.64 -19.84
CA PRO A 60 -1.50 -4.43 -20.26
C PRO A 60 -1.07 -3.55 -19.08
N PHE A 61 0.12 -2.98 -19.18
CA PHE A 61 0.74 -2.04 -18.21
C PHE A 61 1.07 -2.60 -16.82
N VAL A 62 0.28 -3.53 -16.28
CA VAL A 62 0.39 -4.02 -14.89
C VAL A 62 0.68 -5.52 -14.77
N GLY A 63 0.75 -6.26 -15.88
CA GLY A 63 0.96 -7.72 -15.87
C GLY A 63 2.23 -8.15 -15.12
N TYR A 64 3.31 -7.36 -15.19
CA TYR A 64 4.53 -7.64 -14.43
C TYR A 64 4.33 -7.48 -12.90
N ILE A 65 3.44 -6.57 -12.48
CA ILE A 65 3.09 -6.40 -11.06
C ILE A 65 2.21 -7.56 -10.63
N ILE A 66 1.18 -7.90 -11.39
CA ILE A 66 0.32 -9.07 -11.14
C ILE A 66 1.17 -10.34 -11.01
N GLY A 67 2.11 -10.57 -11.93
CA GLY A 67 3.04 -11.69 -11.84
C GLY A 67 3.88 -11.71 -10.56
N ALA A 68 4.35 -10.55 -10.11
CA ALA A 68 5.09 -10.42 -8.85
C ALA A 68 4.23 -10.76 -7.63
N PHE A 69 2.97 -10.30 -7.60
CA PHE A 69 2.00 -10.65 -6.57
C PHE A 69 1.67 -12.15 -6.62
N LEU A 70 1.30 -12.73 -7.76
CA LEU A 70 1.01 -14.18 -7.83
C LEU A 70 2.19 -15.06 -7.38
N ASN A 71 3.42 -14.66 -7.70
CA ASN A 71 4.62 -15.39 -7.29
C ASN A 71 4.97 -15.21 -5.81
N HIS A 72 4.49 -14.15 -5.14
CA HIS A 72 4.82 -13.89 -3.73
C HIS A 72 4.21 -14.94 -2.79
N HIS A 73 3.04 -15.48 -3.11
CA HIS A 73 2.42 -16.59 -2.38
C HIS A 73 3.24 -17.88 -2.42
N GLN A 74 3.96 -18.12 -3.53
CA GLN A 74 4.80 -19.31 -3.69
C GLN A 74 6.22 -19.09 -3.14
N ARG A 75 6.74 -17.87 -3.27
CA ARG A 75 8.12 -17.51 -2.94
C ARG A 75 8.17 -16.15 -2.23
N PRO A 76 7.68 -16.08 -0.97
CA PRO A 76 7.47 -14.81 -0.26
C PRO A 76 8.76 -13.99 -0.07
N SER A 77 9.90 -14.66 0.06
CA SER A 77 11.19 -14.01 0.29
C SER A 77 11.78 -13.32 -0.94
N LEU A 78 11.25 -13.52 -2.15
CA LEU A 78 11.86 -12.91 -3.35
C LEU A 78 11.77 -11.39 -3.36
N SER A 79 10.69 -10.83 -2.81
CA SER A 79 10.51 -9.38 -2.71
C SER A 79 11.59 -8.74 -1.83
N THR A 80 12.06 -9.43 -0.78
CA THR A 80 13.02 -8.93 0.20
C THR A 80 14.44 -8.78 -0.35
N MET A 81 14.72 -9.41 -1.49
CA MET A 81 16.00 -9.34 -2.19
C MET A 81 16.09 -8.14 -3.14
N ASN A 82 14.98 -7.44 -3.39
CA ASN A 82 14.97 -6.27 -4.26
C ASN A 82 15.52 -5.04 -3.55
N GLN A 83 16.28 -4.24 -4.28
CA GLN A 83 16.65 -2.90 -3.82
C GLN A 83 15.39 -2.04 -3.68
N PHE A 84 15.36 -1.18 -2.65
CA PHE A 84 14.24 -0.25 -2.39
C PHE A 84 13.78 0.49 -3.65
N ALA A 85 14.74 0.98 -4.45
CA ALA A 85 14.43 1.72 -5.66
C ALA A 85 13.65 0.89 -6.69
N ASN A 86 14.08 -0.35 -6.92
CA ASN A 86 13.49 -1.25 -7.92
C ASN A 86 12.12 -1.76 -7.48
N LEU A 87 12.00 -2.11 -6.19
CA LEU A 87 10.75 -2.63 -5.64
C LEU A 87 9.61 -1.61 -5.72
N ASN A 88 9.88 -0.35 -5.39
CA ASN A 88 8.85 0.68 -5.31
C ASN A 88 8.71 1.50 -6.61
N TYR A 89 9.59 1.29 -7.60
CA TYR A 89 9.56 2.03 -8.88
C TYR A 89 8.17 2.09 -9.54
N PRO A 90 7.40 0.98 -9.65
CA PRO A 90 6.07 1.01 -10.25
C PRO A 90 5.11 1.98 -9.55
N LEU A 91 5.03 1.91 -8.21
CA LEU A 91 4.13 2.78 -7.44
C LEU A 91 4.65 4.22 -7.38
N ALA A 92 5.97 4.38 -7.41
CA ALA A 92 6.60 5.69 -7.47
C ALA A 92 6.28 6.43 -8.77
N GLN A 93 6.31 5.75 -9.92
CA GLN A 93 5.90 6.34 -11.20
C GLN A 93 4.44 6.82 -11.12
N ALA A 94 3.53 5.94 -10.72
CA ALA A 94 2.11 6.29 -10.57
C ALA A 94 1.91 7.48 -9.61
N THR A 95 2.63 7.50 -8.50
CA THR A 95 2.59 8.57 -7.50
C THR A 95 3.01 9.91 -8.10
N VAL A 96 4.14 9.96 -8.83
CA VAL A 96 4.61 11.21 -9.46
C VAL A 96 3.61 11.73 -10.49
N PHE A 97 3.04 10.85 -11.32
CA PHE A 97 2.03 11.26 -12.30
C PHE A 97 0.79 11.90 -11.68
N VAL A 98 0.38 11.46 -10.49
CA VAL A 98 -0.78 12.02 -9.78
C VAL A 98 -0.42 13.27 -9.00
N LEU A 99 0.71 13.27 -8.30
CA LEU A 99 1.10 14.38 -7.42
C LEU A 99 1.59 15.60 -8.21
N LEU A 100 2.30 15.43 -9.32
CA LEU A 100 2.92 16.55 -10.04
C LEU A 100 1.90 17.65 -10.46
N PRO A 101 0.72 17.33 -11.04
CA PRO A 101 -0.27 18.36 -11.35
C PRO A 101 -0.84 19.07 -10.12
N ILE A 102 -0.97 18.35 -8.99
CA ILE A 102 -1.51 18.92 -7.73
C ILE A 102 -0.53 19.95 -7.15
N ASP A 103 0.77 19.64 -7.19
CA ASP A 103 1.86 20.50 -6.72
C ASP A 103 1.86 21.86 -7.46
N PHE A 104 1.59 21.83 -8.77
CA PHE A 104 1.51 23.05 -9.58
C PHE A 104 0.18 23.82 -9.40
N ALA A 105 -0.92 23.12 -9.12
CA ALA A 105 -2.25 23.71 -9.15
C ALA A 105 -2.72 24.24 -7.78
N ASN A 106 -2.14 23.77 -6.67
CA ASN A 106 -2.64 24.06 -5.34
C ASN A 106 -1.48 24.18 -4.34
N ASN A 107 -1.61 25.00 -3.30
CA ASN A 107 -0.65 25.12 -2.19
C ASN A 107 -1.34 25.00 -0.81
N ASP A 108 -2.57 24.49 -0.76
CA ASP A 108 -3.32 24.29 0.47
C ASP A 108 -2.59 23.28 1.37
N PRO A 109 -2.16 23.65 2.59
CA PRO A 109 -1.38 22.77 3.46
C PRO A 109 -2.16 21.54 3.92
N ILE A 110 -3.49 21.60 3.98
CA ILE A 110 -4.33 20.46 4.39
C ILE A 110 -4.35 19.42 3.28
N LEU A 111 -4.64 19.84 2.04
CA LEU A 111 -4.57 18.96 0.87
C LEU A 111 -3.18 18.34 0.72
N HIS A 112 -2.11 19.13 0.88
CA HIS A 112 -0.73 18.64 0.75
C HIS A 112 -0.37 17.59 1.81
N ALA A 113 -0.80 17.79 3.07
CA ALA A 113 -0.64 16.77 4.10
C ALA A 113 -1.37 15.48 3.75
N PHE A 114 -2.63 15.60 3.29
CA PHE A 114 -3.45 14.45 2.93
C PHE A 114 -2.83 13.66 1.77
N VAL A 115 -2.59 14.29 0.62
CA VAL A 115 -2.10 13.59 -0.58
C VAL A 115 -0.65 13.14 -0.40
N GLY A 116 0.19 13.95 0.24
CA GLY A 116 1.58 13.57 0.54
C GLY A 116 1.67 12.36 1.45
N SER A 117 0.83 12.30 2.49
CA SER A 117 0.72 11.13 3.37
C SER A 117 0.15 9.93 2.61
N PHE A 118 -1.00 10.07 1.96
CA PHE A 118 -1.67 8.97 1.26
C PHE A 118 -0.75 8.30 0.23
N PHE A 119 -0.20 9.09 -0.69
CA PHE A 119 0.66 8.55 -1.74
C PHE A 119 2.04 8.15 -1.21
N GLY A 120 2.56 8.82 -0.18
CA GLY A 120 3.80 8.41 0.49
C GLY A 120 3.71 7.00 1.07
N TRP A 121 2.64 6.71 1.82
CA TRP A 121 2.41 5.38 2.40
C TRP A 121 2.02 4.34 1.33
N PHE A 122 1.19 4.71 0.35
CA PHE A 122 0.84 3.82 -0.75
C PHE A 122 2.08 3.41 -1.56
N MET A 123 2.95 4.36 -1.89
CA MET A 123 4.20 4.11 -2.61
C MET A 123 5.14 3.19 -1.84
N CYS A 124 5.33 3.43 -0.53
CA CYS A 124 6.19 2.61 0.32
C CYS A 124 5.60 1.25 0.69
N SER A 125 4.34 0.97 0.33
CA SER A 125 3.62 -0.24 0.74
C SER A 125 4.30 -1.53 0.28
N LEU A 126 4.92 -1.56 -0.91
CA LEU A 126 5.65 -2.74 -1.38
C LEU A 126 6.90 -3.02 -0.54
N GLN A 127 7.60 -1.97 -0.09
CA GLN A 127 8.71 -2.12 0.84
C GLN A 127 8.24 -2.63 2.21
N ILE A 128 7.12 -2.10 2.72
CA ILE A 128 6.56 -2.52 4.00
C ILE A 128 6.12 -3.99 3.93
N HIS A 129 5.49 -4.39 2.83
CA HIS A 129 5.15 -5.77 2.53
C HIS A 129 6.40 -6.67 2.50
N ALA A 130 7.48 -6.26 1.82
CA ALA A 130 8.75 -6.99 1.85
C ALA A 130 9.34 -7.09 3.27
N TRP A 131 9.24 -6.04 4.09
CA TRP A 131 9.66 -6.10 5.49
C TRP A 131 8.82 -7.08 6.33
N ALA A 132 7.54 -7.29 6.01
CA ALA A 132 6.72 -8.31 6.65
C ALA A 132 7.18 -9.74 6.32
N HIS A 133 7.92 -9.94 5.23
CA HIS A 133 8.56 -11.21 4.85
C HIS A 133 10.03 -11.31 5.25
N THR A 134 10.60 -10.28 5.87
CA THR A 134 12.02 -10.25 6.24
C THR A 134 12.20 -10.71 7.69
N GLU A 135 13.22 -11.53 7.95
CA GLU A 135 13.61 -11.93 9.30
C GLU A 135 13.92 -10.70 10.17
N LYS A 136 13.46 -10.69 11.43
CA LYS A 136 13.55 -9.51 12.31
C LYS A 136 14.98 -9.00 12.52
N ASP A 137 15.96 -9.89 12.55
CA ASP A 137 17.38 -9.59 12.75
C ASP A 137 18.02 -8.90 11.53
N ARG A 138 17.41 -9.00 10.36
CA ARG A 138 17.83 -8.31 9.12
C ARG A 138 17.16 -6.96 8.90
N LEU A 139 16.20 -6.60 9.75
CA LEU A 139 15.47 -5.33 9.66
C LEU A 139 16.16 -4.22 10.47
N PRO A 140 16.09 -2.96 10.01
CA PRO A 140 16.45 -1.82 10.85
C PRO A 140 15.61 -1.82 12.13
N ARG A 141 16.23 -1.52 13.28
CA ARG A 141 15.54 -1.51 14.58
C ARG A 141 14.26 -0.68 14.59
N LEU A 142 14.25 0.44 13.89
CA LEU A 142 13.07 1.30 13.77
C LEU A 142 11.91 0.57 13.07
N VAL A 143 12.17 -0.19 12.01
CA VAL A 143 11.13 -0.97 11.32
C VAL A 143 10.53 -2.01 12.26
N VAL A 144 11.37 -2.72 13.03
CA VAL A 144 10.89 -3.71 14.01
C VAL A 144 9.98 -3.06 15.05
N VAL A 145 10.40 -1.93 15.63
CA VAL A 145 9.58 -1.19 16.62
C VAL A 145 8.24 -0.77 16.00
N LEU A 146 8.26 -0.21 14.78
CA LEU A 146 7.04 0.23 14.10
C LEU A 146 6.09 -0.94 13.77
N GLN A 147 6.61 -2.12 13.46
CA GLN A 147 5.81 -3.33 13.29
C GLN A 147 5.20 -3.81 14.61
N GLU A 148 5.94 -3.72 15.72
CA GLU A 148 5.50 -4.17 17.04
C GLU A 148 4.42 -3.27 17.65
N ILE A 149 4.49 -1.95 17.44
CA ILE A 149 3.45 -1.01 17.87
C ILE A 149 2.28 -0.88 16.87
N GLY A 150 2.33 -1.60 15.75
CA GLY A 150 1.25 -1.67 14.77
C GLY A 150 1.16 -0.51 13.78
N VAL A 151 2.18 0.34 13.69
CA VAL A 151 2.27 1.40 12.66
C VAL A 151 2.60 0.80 11.29
N LEU A 152 3.39 -0.27 11.25
CA LEU A 152 3.67 -1.05 10.05
C LEU A 152 3.08 -2.46 10.16
N ALA A 153 2.74 -3.06 9.02
CA ALA A 153 2.28 -4.43 8.95
C ALA A 153 3.39 -5.36 9.46
N SER A 154 3.06 -6.16 10.47
CA SER A 154 3.98 -7.12 11.07
C SER A 154 3.97 -8.44 10.29
N PRO A 155 5.05 -9.25 10.39
CA PRO A 155 5.06 -10.59 9.79
C PRO A 155 3.87 -11.45 10.22
N ALA A 156 3.47 -11.36 11.50
CA ALA A 156 2.33 -12.12 12.03
C ALA A 156 1.00 -11.70 11.41
N LYS A 157 0.76 -10.39 11.24
CA LYS A 157 -0.46 -9.88 10.58
C LYS A 157 -0.51 -10.31 9.12
N HIS A 158 0.60 -10.19 8.41
CA HIS A 158 0.66 -10.53 6.99
C HIS A 158 0.61 -12.05 6.75
N ALA A 159 1.12 -12.87 7.67
CA ALA A 159 1.02 -14.33 7.58
C ALA A 159 -0.43 -14.86 7.58
N LEU A 160 -1.42 -14.07 8.01
CA LEU A 160 -2.84 -14.43 7.90
C LEU A 160 -3.30 -14.48 6.44
N HIS A 161 -2.78 -13.58 5.61
CA HIS A 161 -3.07 -13.50 4.18
C HIS A 161 -2.47 -14.70 3.41
N HIS A 162 -1.30 -15.19 3.83
CA HIS A 162 -0.61 -16.35 3.24
C HIS A 162 -1.23 -17.70 3.59
N ARG A 163 -2.44 -17.73 4.18
CA ARG A 163 -3.15 -18.97 4.48
C ARG A 163 -4.20 -19.22 3.40
N PRO A 164 -4.30 -20.46 2.88
CA PRO A 164 -5.44 -20.85 2.07
C PRO A 164 -6.77 -20.46 2.75
N PRO A 165 -7.76 -19.91 2.01
CA PRO A 165 -7.80 -19.80 0.54
C PRO A 165 -7.25 -18.48 -0.02
N TYR A 166 -6.35 -17.78 0.70
CA TYR A 166 -5.71 -16.53 0.29
C TYR A 166 -6.71 -15.38 0.01
N ASN A 167 -7.80 -15.35 0.79
CA ASN A 167 -8.96 -14.48 0.54
C ASN A 167 -9.15 -13.35 1.57
N ASN A 168 -8.14 -13.06 2.40
CA ASN A 168 -8.27 -12.12 3.51
C ASN A 168 -6.98 -11.35 3.79
N SER A 169 -7.08 -10.33 4.66
CA SER A 169 -5.95 -9.60 5.24
C SER A 169 -5.00 -8.93 4.22
N TYR A 170 -5.55 -8.35 3.17
CA TYR A 170 -4.80 -7.79 2.04
C TYR A 170 -4.05 -6.48 2.31
N CYS A 171 -4.43 -5.68 3.32
CA CYS A 171 -3.84 -4.34 3.52
C CYS A 171 -2.37 -4.44 3.96
N MET A 172 -1.50 -3.66 3.32
CA MET A 172 -0.04 -3.83 3.38
C MET A 172 0.68 -2.80 4.26
N VAL A 173 0.08 -1.64 4.56
CA VAL A 173 0.77 -0.56 5.28
C VAL A 173 0.83 -0.88 6.76
N SER A 174 -0.31 -0.99 7.43
CA SER A 174 -0.43 -1.29 8.87
C SER A 174 -1.37 -2.46 9.14
N GLY A 175 -2.25 -2.74 8.18
CA GLY A 175 -3.30 -3.73 8.31
C GLY A 175 -4.43 -3.28 9.24
N VAL A 176 -4.59 -1.98 9.51
CA VAL A 176 -5.63 -1.46 10.41
C VAL A 176 -7.03 -1.79 9.91
N TRP A 177 -7.22 -1.88 8.59
CA TRP A 177 -8.51 -2.24 8.00
C TRP A 177 -8.80 -3.73 7.99
N ASN A 178 -7.78 -4.58 8.09
CA ASN A 178 -7.92 -6.02 7.81
C ASN A 178 -8.97 -6.68 8.72
N GLU A 179 -8.98 -6.40 10.02
CA GLU A 179 -9.97 -6.99 10.93
C GLU A 179 -11.41 -6.64 10.54
N LEU A 180 -11.67 -5.37 10.26
CA LEU A 180 -12.99 -4.89 9.88
C LEU A 180 -13.43 -5.44 8.52
N LEU A 181 -12.55 -5.38 7.51
CA LEU A 181 -12.84 -5.87 6.16
C LEU A 181 -13.09 -7.38 6.15
N ASN A 182 -12.32 -8.15 6.95
CA ASN A 182 -12.49 -9.58 7.09
C ASN A 182 -13.82 -9.91 7.77
N LYS A 183 -14.15 -9.24 8.88
CA LYS A 183 -15.41 -9.44 9.62
C LYS A 183 -16.64 -9.16 8.75
N LEU A 184 -16.55 -8.13 7.91
CA LEU A 184 -17.61 -7.73 6.99
C LEU A 184 -17.57 -8.47 5.65
N LYS A 185 -16.58 -9.35 5.43
CA LYS A 185 -16.38 -10.09 4.17
C LYS A 185 -16.41 -9.19 2.93
N VAL A 186 -15.81 -8.00 3.04
CA VAL A 186 -15.91 -6.97 1.98
C VAL A 186 -15.37 -7.49 0.65
N PHE A 187 -14.21 -8.14 0.65
CA PHE A 187 -13.60 -8.67 -0.57
C PHE A 187 -14.41 -9.81 -1.19
N GLU A 188 -14.97 -10.72 -0.39
CA GLU A 188 -15.88 -11.77 -0.87
C GLU A 188 -17.14 -11.16 -1.52
N ALA A 189 -17.71 -10.11 -0.93
CA ALA A 189 -18.83 -9.39 -1.51
C ALA A 189 -18.46 -8.71 -2.84
N MET A 190 -17.27 -8.11 -2.93
CA MET A 190 -16.76 -7.52 -4.18
C MET A 190 -16.53 -8.59 -5.26
N GLU A 191 -15.99 -9.76 -4.89
CA GLU A 191 -15.83 -10.89 -5.80
C GLU A 191 -17.17 -11.36 -6.36
N MET A 192 -18.19 -11.52 -5.51
CA MET A 192 -19.54 -11.89 -5.93
C MET A 192 -20.14 -10.85 -6.89
N LEU A 193 -19.97 -9.56 -6.60
CA LEU A 193 -20.45 -8.48 -7.45
C LEU A 193 -19.77 -8.53 -8.84
N LEU A 194 -18.44 -8.66 -8.90
CA LEU A 194 -17.70 -8.74 -10.16
C LEU A 194 -18.08 -9.99 -10.95
N PHE A 195 -18.29 -11.12 -10.29
CA PHE A 195 -18.77 -12.33 -10.94
C PHE A 195 -20.18 -12.13 -11.53
N GLN A 196 -21.10 -11.52 -10.77
CA GLN A 196 -22.46 -11.25 -11.25
C GLN A 196 -22.51 -10.26 -12.42
N MET A 197 -21.66 -9.24 -12.42
CA MET A 197 -21.66 -8.20 -13.44
C MET A 197 -20.88 -8.60 -14.70
N PHE A 198 -19.79 -9.35 -14.55
CA PHE A 198 -18.82 -9.57 -15.62
C PHE A 198 -18.49 -11.05 -15.87
N SER A 199 -19.05 -11.98 -15.09
CA SER A 199 -18.73 -13.42 -15.15
C SER A 199 -17.25 -13.72 -14.97
N VAL A 200 -16.52 -12.87 -14.25
CA VAL A 200 -15.09 -13.06 -13.94
C VAL A 200 -14.95 -13.67 -12.56
N THR A 201 -14.33 -14.85 -12.50
CA THR A 201 -14.08 -15.58 -11.26
C THR A 201 -12.73 -15.16 -10.64
N PRO A 202 -12.67 -14.83 -9.34
CA PRO A 202 -11.41 -14.56 -8.65
C PRO A 202 -10.60 -15.85 -8.43
N ARG A 203 -9.28 -15.73 -8.38
CA ARG A 203 -8.37 -16.85 -8.13
C ARG A 203 -8.50 -17.44 -6.72
N SER A 204 -8.93 -16.66 -5.74
CA SER A 204 -9.21 -17.11 -4.37
C SER A 204 -10.25 -18.24 -4.31
N TRP A 205 -11.12 -18.37 -5.33
CA TRP A 205 -12.15 -19.42 -5.34
C TRP A 205 -11.62 -20.79 -5.78
N SER A 206 -10.51 -20.85 -6.52
CA SER A 206 -9.90 -22.10 -6.98
C SER A 206 -8.91 -22.70 -5.98
N ASN A 207 -8.40 -21.90 -5.04
CA ASN A 207 -7.39 -22.31 -4.07
C ASN A 207 -8.01 -22.78 -2.74
N LYS A 208 -9.06 -23.61 -2.79
CA LYS A 208 -9.83 -24.00 -1.60
C LYS A 208 -9.30 -25.21 -0.83
N ASP A 209 -8.22 -25.86 -1.31
CA ASP A 209 -7.66 -27.07 -0.70
C ASP A 209 -6.15 -26.93 -0.44
#